data_AF-A0A7Z6UCP6-F1
#
_entry.id   AF-A0A7Z6UCP6-F1
#
_cell.length_a   1.000
_cell.length_b   1.000
_cell.length_c   1.000
_cell.angle_alpha   90.00
_cell.angle_beta   90.00
_cell.angle_gamma   90.00
#
_symmetry.space_group_name_H-M   'P 1'
#
loop_
_entity.id
_entity.type
_entity.pdbx_description
1 polymer ?
#
loop_
_entity_poly.entity_id
_entity_poly.type
_entity_poly.pdbx_seq_one_letter_code
_entity_poly.pdbx_strand_id
1 'polypeptide(L)'
;MDRYDASHDHYCYPGSSVLKNKLNIQDMDDLEAAERDITAVTVNRVQYVVPPYSLENLKQFHHLLFSDLYDWANNFRMAST
;
A
#
# COMPACT_ATOMS: atom_id res chain seq x y z
N MET A 1 -19.29 -13.85 3.82
CA MET A 1 -17.89 -13.60 3.44
C MET A 1 -17.50 -12.29 4.09
N ASP A 2 -16.94 -12.39 5.30
CA ASP A 2 -16.60 -11.30 6.22
C ASP A 2 -15.64 -10.30 5.56
N ARG A 3 -16.21 -9.29 4.91
CA ARG A 3 -15.46 -8.17 4.38
C ARG A 3 -15.32 -7.19 5.52
N TYR A 4 -14.17 -7.28 6.19
CA TYR A 4 -13.54 -6.21 6.95
C TYR A 4 -14.52 -5.43 7.82
N ASP A 5 -14.44 -5.65 9.14
CA ASP A 5 -14.90 -4.70 10.15
C ASP A 5 -14.15 -3.36 9.97
N ALA A 6 -14.49 -2.65 8.91
CA ALA A 6 -13.91 -1.40 8.42
C ALA A 6 -14.54 -0.22 9.17
N SER A 7 -14.92 -0.46 10.42
CA SER A 7 -15.48 0.54 11.31
C SER A 7 -14.38 1.32 12.05
N HIS A 8 -13.09 0.93 11.94
CA HIS A 8 -12.00 1.61 12.64
C HIS A 8 -10.58 1.50 12.03
N ASP A 9 -10.42 1.17 10.74
CA ASP A 9 -9.05 1.15 10.17
C ASP A 9 -8.57 2.60 9.97
N HIS A 10 -7.64 3.07 10.82
CA HIS A 10 -7.08 4.43 10.80
C HIS A 10 -6.54 4.87 9.43
N TYR A 11 -6.29 3.89 8.56
CA TYR A 11 -5.76 4.07 7.21
C TYR A 11 -6.84 4.41 6.17
N CYS A 12 -8.13 4.29 6.46
CA CYS A 12 -9.21 4.69 5.53
C CYS A 12 -9.69 6.13 5.78
N TYR A 13 -10.26 6.75 4.76
CA TYR A 13 -10.99 8.01 4.91
C TYR A 13 -12.29 7.81 5.70
N PRO A 14 -12.70 8.78 6.55
CA PRO A 14 -13.92 8.66 7.34
C PRO A 14 -15.14 8.53 6.42
N GLY A 15 -15.88 7.44 6.56
CA GLY A 15 -17.07 7.17 5.74
C GLY A 15 -16.78 6.58 4.35
N SER A 16 -15.54 6.20 4.06
CA SER A 16 -15.16 5.52 2.82
C SER A 16 -14.30 4.29 3.10
N SER A 17 -14.33 3.33 2.18
CA SER A 17 -13.40 2.18 2.17
C SER A 17 -12.10 2.49 1.43
N VAL A 18 -11.89 3.75 1.02
CA VAL A 18 -10.69 4.19 0.31
C VAL A 18 -9.57 4.51 1.30
N LEU A 19 -8.38 3.96 1.04
CA LEU A 19 -7.18 4.15 1.84
C LEU A 19 -6.63 5.57 1.65
N LYS A 20 -6.23 6.21 2.74
CA LYS A 20 -5.49 7.47 2.78
C LYS A 20 -4.16 7.28 2.06
N ASN A 21 -4.03 7.96 0.93
CA ASN A 21 -2.89 7.92 0.04
C ASN A 21 -2.29 9.33 -0.10
N LYS A 22 -1.02 9.39 -0.52
CA LYS A 22 -0.25 10.63 -0.68
C LYS A 22 -0.74 11.47 -1.87
N LEU A 23 -1.53 10.87 -2.78
CA LEU A 23 -2.17 11.54 -3.91
C LEU A 23 -3.51 12.19 -3.53
N ASN A 24 -3.97 12.01 -2.28
CA ASN A 24 -5.23 12.50 -1.75
C ASN A 24 -6.48 12.08 -2.57
N ILE A 25 -6.40 10.90 -3.19
CA ILE A 25 -7.49 10.31 -3.97
C ILE A 25 -8.52 9.70 -3.01
N GLN A 26 -9.79 10.06 -3.16
CA GLN A 26 -10.90 9.53 -2.34
C GLN A 26 -11.86 8.64 -3.12
N ASP A 27 -11.65 8.52 -4.43
CA ASP A 27 -12.37 7.58 -5.29
C ASP A 27 -11.57 6.27 -5.42
N MET A 28 -12.26 5.14 -5.42
CA MET A 28 -11.62 3.84 -5.46
C MET A 28 -11.04 3.55 -6.85
N ASP A 29 -11.74 3.92 -7.93
CA ASP A 29 -11.32 3.66 -9.32
C ASP A 29 -10.07 4.49 -9.68
N ASP A 30 -10.06 5.77 -9.29
CA ASP A 30 -8.89 6.62 -9.44
C ASP A 30 -7.69 6.10 -8.63
N LEU A 31 -7.93 5.57 -7.42
CA LEU A 31 -6.85 5.03 -6.58
C LEU A 31 -6.26 3.77 -7.22
N GLU A 32 -7.10 2.87 -7.74
CA GLU A 32 -6.67 1.66 -8.44
C GLU A 32 -5.89 1.99 -9.71
N ALA A 33 -6.33 2.98 -10.48
CA ALA A 33 -5.63 3.44 -11.68
C ALA A 33 -4.25 4.02 -11.35
N ALA A 34 -4.16 4.89 -10.34
CA ALA A 34 -2.90 5.45 -9.89
C ALA A 34 -1.96 4.39 -9.31
N GLU A 35 -2.49 3.46 -8.53
CA GLU A 35 -1.73 2.35 -7.96
C GLU A 35 -1.07 1.51 -9.06
N ARG A 36 -1.83 1.20 -10.11
CA ARG A 36 -1.35 0.42 -11.25
C ARG A 36 -0.24 1.13 -12.01
N ASP A 37 -0.38 2.43 -12.25
CA ASP A 37 0.62 3.22 -12.97
C ASP A 37 1.93 3.31 -12.19
N ILE A 38 1.85 3.64 -10.90
CA ILE A 38 3.01 3.76 -10.01
C ILE A 38 3.69 2.40 -9.82
N THR A 39 2.92 1.33 -9.64
CA THR A 39 3.48 -0.03 -9.52
C THR A 39 4.20 -0.44 -10.81
N ALA A 40 3.66 -0.11 -11.99
CA ALA A 40 4.28 -0.41 -13.28
C ALA A 40 5.59 0.34 -13.50
N VAL A 41 5.70 1.59 -13.03
CA VAL A 41 6.95 2.34 -13.05
C VAL A 41 7.95 1.80 -12.03
N THR A 42 7.46 1.45 -10.83
CA THR A 42 8.31 1.04 -9.72
C THR A 42 8.88 -0.36 -9.93
N VAL A 43 8.10 -1.31 -10.44
CA VAL A 43 8.61 -2.66 -10.75
C VAL A 43 9.76 -2.63 -11.75
N ASN A 44 9.79 -1.65 -12.67
CA ASN A 44 10.91 -1.46 -13.59
C ASN A 44 12.18 -0.96 -12.88
N ARG A 45 12.03 -0.23 -11.77
CA ARG A 45 13.13 0.29 -10.95
C ARG A 45 13.60 -0.70 -9.89
N VAL A 46 12.71 -1.57 -9.41
CA VAL A 46 13.05 -2.54 -8.38
C VAL A 46 14.00 -3.59 -8.96
N GLN A 47 15.19 -3.67 -8.38
CA GLN A 47 16.18 -4.67 -8.79
C GLN A 47 15.74 -6.06 -8.35
N TYR A 48 15.90 -7.03 -9.25
CA TYR A 48 15.61 -8.42 -8.97
C TYR A 48 16.45 -8.90 -7.78
N VAL A 49 15.78 -9.28 -6.69
CA VAL A 49 16.45 -9.87 -5.53
C VAL A 49 16.56 -11.36 -5.76
N VAL A 50 17.80 -11.86 -5.75
CA VAL A 50 18.08 -13.29 -5.85
C VAL A 50 17.52 -14.03 -4.63
N PRO A 51 17.01 -15.26 -4.82
CA PRO A 51 16.52 -16.07 -3.71
C PRO A 51 17.61 -16.31 -2.65
N PRO A 52 17.25 -16.53 -1.37
CA PRO A 52 15.94 -16.98 -0.89
C PRO A 52 14.88 -15.87 -0.77
N TYR A 53 13.65 -16.17 -1.18
CA TYR A 53 12.50 -15.30 -0.95
C TYR A 53 12.05 -15.44 0.50
N SER A 54 12.59 -14.59 1.38
CA SER A 54 12.12 -14.49 2.76
C SER A 54 10.93 -13.53 2.86
N LEU A 55 10.15 -13.65 3.93
CA LEU A 55 9.10 -12.69 4.28
C LEU A 55 9.64 -11.24 4.32
N GLU A 56 10.90 -11.08 4.70
CA GLU A 56 11.60 -9.79 4.74
C GLU A 56 11.75 -9.18 3.33
N ASN A 57 12.10 -9.99 2.33
CA ASN A 57 12.18 -9.55 0.95
C ASN A 57 10.79 -9.10 0.47
N LEU A 58 9.74 -9.91 0.71
CA LEU A 58 8.37 -9.53 0.34
C LEU A 58 7.93 -8.23 1.02
N LYS A 59 8.27 -8.02 2.30
CA LYS A 59 8.02 -6.75 3.00
C LYS A 59 8.77 -5.59 2.34
N GLN A 60 10.03 -5.78 1.97
CA GLN A 60 10.80 -4.75 1.27
C GLN A 60 10.24 -4.45 -0.12
N PHE A 61 9.84 -5.46 -0.89
CA PHE A 61 9.17 -5.28 -2.18
C PHE A 61 7.85 -4.51 -2.02
N HIS A 62 7.01 -4.89 -1.06
CA HIS A 62 5.77 -4.18 -0.78
C HIS A 62 6.06 -2.72 -0.36
N HIS A 63 7.04 -2.50 0.51
CA HIS A 63 7.47 -1.14 0.88
C HIS A 63 7.89 -0.36 -0.36
N LEU A 64 8.74 -0.91 -1.21
CA LEU A 64 9.24 -0.22 -2.41
C LEU A 64 8.12 0.14 -3.38
N LEU A 65 7.17 -0.76 -3.63
CA LEU A 65 6.06 -0.53 -4.56
C LEU A 65 5.07 0.52 -4.03
N PHE A 66 4.80 0.51 -2.73
CA PHE A 66 3.71 1.29 -2.13
C PHE A 66 4.16 2.49 -1.30
N SER A 67 5.47 2.68 -1.05
CA SER A 67 6.01 3.82 -0.27
C SER A 67 5.71 5.18 -0.91
N ASP A 68 5.54 5.21 -2.23
CA ASP A 68 5.17 6.42 -2.96
C ASP A 68 3.68 6.76 -2.83
N LEU A 69 2.83 5.73 -2.66
CA LEU A 69 1.38 5.85 -2.57
C LEU A 69 0.86 6.06 -1.15
N TYR A 70 1.47 5.40 -0.17
CA TYR A 70 0.98 5.38 1.19
C TYR A 70 2.04 5.86 2.18
N ASP A 71 1.67 6.82 3.02
CA ASP A 71 2.56 7.32 4.08
C ASP A 71 2.92 6.23 5.09
N TRP A 72 1.94 5.36 5.37
CA TRP A 72 2.12 4.19 6.21
C TRP A 72 2.95 3.09 5.53
N ALA A 73 3.13 3.10 4.21
CA ALA A 73 4.04 2.15 3.60
C ALA A 73 5.50 2.50 3.89
N ASN A 74 5.82 3.73 4.33
CA ASN A 74 7.17 4.09 4.77
C ASN A 74 7.43 3.85 6.27
N ASN A 75 6.39 3.58 7.05
CA ASN A 75 6.48 3.31 8.48
C ASN A 75 6.08 1.85 8.72
N PHE A 76 6.81 1.10 9.55
CA PHE A 76 6.30 -0.21 9.99
C PHE A 76 4.87 -0.02 10.51
N ARG A 77 3.91 -0.88 10.12
CA ARG A 77 2.59 -0.93 10.78
C ARG A 77 2.86 -1.12 12.27
N MET A 78 2.88 -0.03 13.02
CA MET A 78 2.80 -0.08 14.47
C MET A 78 1.35 -0.42 14.74
N ALA A 79 1.09 -1.71 14.96
CA ALA A 79 -0.11 -2.09 15.67
C ALA A 79 -0.02 -1.38 17.02
N SER A 80 -0.83 -0.34 17.22
CA SER A 80 -0.94 0.34 18.50
C SER A 80 -1.35 -0.71 19.53
N THR A 81 -0.44 -1.08 20.42
CA THR A 81 -0.72 -1.84 21.64
C THR A 81 -1.68 -1.05 22.53
#